data_AF-A0A1Y0IGC9-F1
#
_entry.id   AF-A0A1Y0IGC9-F1
#
_cell.length_a   1.000
_cell.length_b   1.000
_cell.length_c   1.000
_cell.angle_alpha   90.00
_cell.angle_beta   90.00
_cell.angle_gamma   90.00
#
_symmetry.space_group_name_H-M   'P 1'
#
loop_
_entity.id
_entity.type
_entity.pdbx_description
1 polymer ?
#
loop_
_entity_poly.entity_id
_entity_poly.type
_entity_poly.pdbx_seq_one_letter_code
_entity_poly.pdbx_strand_id
1 'polypeptide(L)'
;MATFLIRDFDSSKGYKEYNPQGGLLPRTNTESYVPWGLTLSQQVVYAKVGEHQGWRGGSGGNQLKPYNSMTSKERRRECQSVFGTIALNNRTYTMDAVTKVSGGVKAYLLGKFWRDQAGTMKCVYDNIGHYFYTNGGSGFGRISKADKKGMTHQQVWTGIIDTLAKGRLDQLMAIHDAVGRKILPVLGGPALETYNHWGPMVRQDWFDDKKRRGRVNQPDPAQETTTGGIVSQSGVVSDVAQARVRGVDAFMRDVKRTSDPQANDYYDDLDTRNLLFGAGISGTTGTLLQAALAFGKLSSSEQLKQYVMAIVGYLVGGGMHSYHETMAVAQKVGVEYVPGGYLKSLPVSFLGSQEFRSWNEKYYDIVTLGQIHWMYNSGVLPSHLNPQLTRV
;
A
#
# COMPACT_ATOMS: atom_id res chain seq x y z
N MET A 1 -10.20 20.70 15.72
CA MET A 1 -11.52 20.08 15.49
C MET A 1 -11.70 20.02 13.98
N ALA A 2 -12.23 18.92 13.43
CA ALA A 2 -12.41 18.81 11.98
C ALA A 2 -13.62 19.64 11.53
N THR A 3 -13.43 20.43 10.47
CA THR A 3 -14.50 21.22 9.83
C THR A 3 -14.88 20.56 8.51
N PHE A 4 -16.16 20.25 8.34
CA PHE A 4 -16.71 19.63 7.14
C PHE A 4 -17.49 20.65 6.32
N LEU A 5 -17.53 20.46 5.01
CA LEU A 5 -18.42 21.23 4.13
C LEU A 5 -19.67 20.38 3.86
N ILE A 6 -20.84 20.87 4.24
CA ILE A 6 -22.12 20.19 4.02
C ILE A 6 -22.92 20.93 2.96
N ARG A 7 -23.52 20.19 2.04
CA ARG A 7 -24.43 20.72 1.01
C ARG A 7 -25.50 21.57 1.67
N ASP A 8 -25.75 22.74 1.08
CA ASP A 8 -26.72 23.70 1.60
C ASP A 8 -27.45 24.36 0.45
N PHE A 9 -28.79 24.27 0.45
CA PHE A 9 -29.63 24.74 -0.65
C PHE A 9 -29.82 26.25 -0.63
N ASP A 10 -29.69 26.87 0.55
CA ASP A 10 -29.87 28.31 0.74
C ASP A 10 -28.56 29.10 0.56
N SER A 11 -27.41 28.41 0.57
CA SER A 11 -26.09 29.01 0.38
C SER A 11 -25.81 29.27 -1.11
N SER A 12 -25.36 30.48 -1.43
CA SER A 12 -24.91 30.84 -2.78
C SER A 12 -23.69 30.02 -3.26
N LYS A 13 -22.88 29.50 -2.31
CA LYS A 13 -21.77 28.59 -2.59
C LYS A 13 -22.21 27.14 -2.79
N GLY A 14 -23.45 26.80 -2.41
CA GLY A 14 -24.01 25.45 -2.42
C GLY A 14 -23.58 24.58 -1.24
N TYR A 15 -22.86 25.14 -0.26
CA TYR A 15 -22.44 24.46 0.97
C TYR A 15 -22.22 25.44 2.13
N LYS A 16 -22.16 24.89 3.34
CA LYS A 16 -21.79 25.58 4.59
C LYS A 16 -20.81 24.75 5.42
N GLU A 17 -20.11 25.41 6.34
CA GLU A 17 -19.26 24.73 7.31
C GLU A 17 -20.09 24.03 8.39
N TYR A 18 -19.61 22.86 8.82
CA TYR A 18 -20.21 22.05 9.85
C TYR A 18 -19.13 21.45 10.74
N ASN A 19 -19.27 21.66 12.04
CA ASN A 19 -18.34 21.20 13.06
C ASN A 19 -19.07 20.20 13.97
N PRO A 20 -19.05 18.90 13.65
CA PRO A 20 -19.76 17.90 14.43
C PRO A 20 -19.15 17.74 15.82
N GLN A 21 -20.01 17.45 16.81
CA GLN A 21 -19.56 17.02 18.12
C GLN A 21 -18.75 15.73 18.00
N GLY A 22 -17.54 15.71 18.55
CA GLY A 22 -16.62 14.57 18.43
C GLY A 22 -15.77 14.54 17.15
N GLY A 23 -15.92 15.51 16.24
CA GLY A 23 -15.04 15.67 15.07
C GLY A 23 -15.23 14.64 13.96
N LEU A 24 -16.32 13.86 13.99
CA LEU A 24 -16.70 12.91 12.96
C LEU A 24 -18.11 13.23 12.46
N LEU A 25 -18.36 13.06 11.16
CA LEU A 25 -19.72 13.17 10.64
C LEU A 25 -20.60 12.08 11.26
N PRO A 26 -21.84 12.40 11.66
CA PRO A 26 -22.82 11.42 12.12
C PRO A 26 -22.97 10.23 11.16
N ARG A 27 -23.15 9.03 11.74
CA ARG A 27 -23.34 7.75 11.03
C ARG A 27 -24.47 6.95 11.67
N THR A 28 -25.59 7.60 11.95
CA THR A 28 -26.79 6.98 12.49
C THR A 28 -27.83 6.74 11.39
N ASN A 29 -28.89 6.00 11.72
CA ASN A 29 -30.03 5.82 10.81
C ASN A 29 -30.79 7.14 10.55
N THR A 30 -30.68 8.12 11.44
CA THR A 30 -31.38 9.41 11.35
C THR A 30 -30.54 10.49 10.68
N GLU A 31 -29.21 10.38 10.76
CA GLU A 31 -28.29 11.34 10.20
C GLU A 31 -27.01 10.66 9.75
N SER A 32 -26.81 10.67 8.44
CA SER A 32 -25.60 10.18 7.81
C SER A 32 -25.29 10.99 6.57
N TYR A 33 -24.00 11.05 6.23
CA TYR A 33 -23.48 11.87 5.15
C TYR A 33 -22.68 11.05 4.15
N VAL A 34 -22.74 11.46 2.88
CA VAL A 34 -21.99 10.87 1.77
C VAL A 34 -21.27 11.97 0.98
N PRO A 35 -20.08 11.70 0.42
CA PRO A 35 -19.42 12.63 -0.49
C PRO A 35 -20.32 12.96 -1.68
N TRP A 36 -20.46 14.25 -1.99
CA TRP A 36 -21.38 14.73 -3.03
C TRP A 36 -20.68 15.58 -4.09
N GLY A 37 -19.85 16.54 -3.65
CA GLY A 37 -19.12 17.43 -4.53
C GLY A 37 -17.70 17.71 -4.04
N LEU A 38 -16.90 18.31 -4.91
CA LEU A 38 -15.58 18.88 -4.60
C LEU A 38 -15.59 20.38 -4.89
N THR A 39 -14.98 21.16 -4.00
CA THR A 39 -14.63 22.54 -4.30
C THR A 39 -13.48 22.60 -5.32
N LEU A 40 -13.25 23.79 -5.91
CA LEU A 40 -12.06 24.03 -6.74
C LEU A 40 -10.75 23.80 -5.98
N SER A 41 -10.76 23.99 -4.65
CA SER A 41 -9.65 23.71 -3.73
C SER A 41 -9.54 22.24 -3.29
N GLN A 42 -10.26 21.31 -3.94
CA GLN A 42 -10.23 19.87 -3.65
C GLN A 42 -10.77 19.46 -2.26
N GLN A 43 -11.57 20.32 -1.61
CA GLN A 43 -12.27 19.97 -0.38
C GLN A 43 -13.59 19.26 -0.71
N VAL A 44 -13.90 18.21 0.04
CA VAL A 44 -15.12 17.42 -0.17
C VAL A 44 -16.30 18.12 0.49
N VAL A 45 -17.35 18.31 -0.30
CA VAL A 45 -18.69 18.69 0.15
C VAL A 45 -19.50 17.41 0.31
N TYR A 46 -20.07 17.21 1.50
CA TYR A 46 -20.90 16.06 1.84
C TYR A 46 -22.37 16.44 1.78
N ALA A 47 -23.23 15.53 1.33
CA ALA A 47 -24.68 15.69 1.42
C ALA A 47 -25.25 14.69 2.43
N LYS A 48 -26.36 15.05 3.07
CA LYS A 48 -27.11 14.09 3.90
C LYS A 48 -27.62 12.96 3.00
N VAL A 49 -27.71 11.73 3.53
CA VAL A 49 -28.35 10.63 2.81
C VAL A 49 -29.80 11.01 2.49
N GLY A 50 -30.24 10.75 1.25
CA GLY A 50 -31.49 11.26 0.68
C GLY A 50 -31.32 12.55 -0.13
N GLU A 51 -30.40 13.44 0.28
CA GLU A 51 -30.14 14.72 -0.40
C GLU A 51 -28.99 14.64 -1.42
N HIS A 52 -28.31 13.51 -1.53
CA HIS A 52 -27.19 13.33 -2.47
C HIS A 52 -27.63 13.15 -3.92
N GLN A 53 -28.91 12.80 -4.15
CA GLN A 53 -29.39 12.47 -5.49
C GLN A 53 -29.45 13.70 -6.40
N GLY A 54 -29.05 13.48 -7.66
CA GLY A 54 -29.02 14.50 -8.70
C GLY A 54 -27.81 15.43 -8.59
N TRP A 55 -27.12 15.62 -9.72
CA TRP A 55 -26.17 16.71 -9.89
C TRP A 55 -26.91 17.93 -10.43
N ARG A 56 -27.29 18.82 -9.53
CA ARG A 56 -27.64 20.20 -9.86
C ARG A 56 -26.72 21.07 -9.04
N GLY A 57 -25.68 21.62 -9.67
CA GLY A 57 -24.70 22.46 -8.99
C GLY A 57 -25.28 23.71 -8.31
N GLY A 58 -26.59 23.97 -8.45
CA GLY A 58 -27.26 25.16 -7.93
C GLY A 58 -26.63 26.43 -8.50
N SER A 59 -26.83 27.54 -7.79
CA SER A 59 -26.14 28.83 -8.03
C SER A 59 -24.60 28.71 -7.97
N GLY A 60 -24.10 27.66 -7.29
CA GLY A 60 -22.68 27.34 -7.15
C GLY A 60 -22.13 26.40 -8.24
N GLY A 61 -22.87 26.14 -9.33
CA GLY A 61 -22.49 25.12 -10.33
C GLY A 61 -21.16 25.36 -11.03
N ASN A 62 -20.65 26.59 -11.01
CA ASN A 62 -19.32 26.95 -11.52
C ASN A 62 -18.18 26.74 -10.50
N GLN A 63 -18.49 26.47 -9.22
CA GLN A 63 -17.52 26.38 -8.12
C GLN A 63 -17.37 24.96 -7.55
N LEU A 64 -18.24 24.03 -7.94
CA LEU A 64 -18.23 22.64 -7.49
C LEU A 64 -18.11 21.65 -8.65
N LYS A 65 -17.42 20.54 -8.41
CA LYS A 65 -17.32 19.39 -9.32
C LYS A 65 -18.01 18.17 -8.69
N PRO A 66 -18.62 17.28 -9.50
CA PRO A 66 -19.31 16.10 -8.97
C PRO A 66 -18.33 15.10 -8.33
N TYR A 67 -18.68 14.57 -7.16
CA TYR A 67 -17.97 13.45 -6.56
C TYR A 67 -18.40 12.13 -7.23
N ASN A 68 -17.80 11.81 -8.38
CA ASN A 68 -18.11 10.60 -9.16
C ASN A 68 -17.04 9.50 -8.98
N SER A 69 -17.17 8.40 -9.72
CA SER A 69 -16.21 7.27 -9.70
C SER A 69 -14.77 7.71 -10.02
N MET A 70 -14.58 8.60 -11.00
CA MET A 70 -13.25 9.10 -11.37
C MET A 70 -12.64 9.95 -10.26
N THR A 71 -13.43 10.86 -9.68
CA THR A 71 -13.00 11.72 -8.57
C THR A 71 -12.64 10.89 -7.35
N SER A 72 -13.46 9.90 -7.01
CA SER A 72 -13.18 8.94 -5.94
C SER A 72 -11.88 8.17 -6.18
N LYS A 73 -11.64 7.70 -7.41
CA LYS A 73 -10.40 7.00 -7.78
C LYS A 73 -9.18 7.90 -7.62
N GLU A 74 -9.25 9.16 -8.07
CA GLU A 74 -8.16 10.12 -7.92
C GLU A 74 -7.87 10.40 -6.44
N ARG A 75 -8.90 10.71 -5.65
CA ARG A 75 -8.73 10.94 -4.21
C ARG A 75 -8.19 9.72 -3.48
N ARG A 76 -8.60 8.50 -3.86
CA ARG A 76 -8.00 7.26 -3.34
C ARG A 76 -6.52 7.16 -3.68
N ARG A 77 -6.13 7.55 -4.90
CA ARG A 77 -4.74 7.49 -5.38
C ARG A 77 -3.88 8.44 -4.59
N GLU A 78 -4.33 9.68 -4.39
CA GLU A 78 -3.65 10.64 -3.53
C GLU A 78 -3.58 10.15 -2.09
N CYS A 79 -4.71 9.73 -1.51
CA CYS A 79 -4.81 9.26 -0.13
C CYS A 79 -3.82 8.12 0.16
N GLN A 80 -3.75 7.10 -0.71
CA GLN A 80 -2.84 5.97 -0.57
C GLN A 80 -1.37 6.39 -0.75
N SER A 81 -1.11 7.34 -1.64
CA SER A 81 0.24 7.86 -1.88
C SER A 81 0.75 8.68 -0.71
N VAL A 82 -0.09 9.54 -0.14
CA VAL A 82 0.22 10.29 1.09
C VAL A 82 0.47 9.33 2.24
N PHE A 83 -0.41 8.34 2.44
CA PHE A 83 -0.21 7.34 3.49
C PHE A 83 1.06 6.51 3.31
N GLY A 84 1.32 6.03 2.09
CA GLY A 84 2.53 5.29 1.76
C GLY A 84 3.79 6.11 1.99
N THR A 85 3.80 7.39 1.65
CA THR A 85 4.96 8.28 1.90
C THR A 85 5.13 8.62 3.39
N ILE A 86 4.03 8.80 4.14
CA ILE A 86 4.08 8.90 5.62
C ILE A 86 4.73 7.65 6.21
N ALA A 87 4.24 6.45 5.84
CA ALA A 87 4.77 5.18 6.36
C ALA A 87 6.22 4.93 5.95
N LEU A 88 6.63 5.39 4.78
CA LEU A 88 8.01 5.28 4.28
C LEU A 88 8.98 6.19 5.03
N ASN A 89 8.57 7.44 5.28
CA ASN A 89 9.46 8.49 5.79
C ASN A 89 9.42 8.60 7.32
N ASN A 90 8.30 8.27 7.96
CA ASN A 90 8.17 8.29 9.42
C ASN A 90 8.17 6.87 9.97
N ARG A 91 9.36 6.43 10.41
CA ARG A 91 9.58 5.09 10.94
C ARG A 91 9.02 4.87 12.34
N THR A 92 8.64 5.91 13.07
CA THR A 92 8.15 5.78 14.46
C THR A 92 6.96 4.82 14.57
N TYR A 93 6.13 4.73 13.54
CA TYR A 93 4.94 3.86 13.51
C TYR A 93 5.22 2.42 13.04
N THR A 94 6.44 2.12 12.58
CA THR A 94 6.81 0.81 12.01
C THR A 94 8.03 0.19 12.67
N MET A 95 8.80 0.97 13.42
CA MET A 95 10.17 0.63 13.82
C MET A 95 10.27 -0.51 14.82
N ASP A 96 9.30 -0.72 15.72
CA ASP A 96 9.35 -1.86 16.66
C ASP A 96 9.31 -3.18 15.88
N ALA A 97 8.27 -3.37 15.06
CA ALA A 97 8.15 -4.56 14.24
C ALA A 97 9.29 -4.72 13.21
N VAL A 98 9.67 -3.64 12.52
CA VAL A 98 10.77 -3.69 11.52
C VAL A 98 12.09 -4.04 12.19
N THR A 99 12.45 -3.42 13.32
CA THR A 99 13.69 -3.71 14.05
C THR A 99 13.70 -5.16 14.56
N LYS A 100 12.56 -5.68 15.02
CA LYS A 100 12.44 -7.08 15.44
C LYS A 100 12.72 -8.05 14.28
N VAL A 101 12.16 -7.79 13.09
CA VAL A 101 12.44 -8.59 11.90
C VAL A 101 13.89 -8.44 11.44
N SER A 102 14.42 -7.22 11.38
CA SER A 102 15.82 -6.98 10.99
C SER A 102 16.81 -7.64 11.95
N GLY A 103 16.52 -7.60 13.25
CA GLY A 103 17.29 -8.31 14.28
C GLY A 103 17.25 -9.82 14.09
N GLY A 104 16.08 -10.39 13.81
CA GLY A 104 15.92 -11.81 13.50
C GLY A 104 16.67 -12.25 12.24
N VAL A 105 16.60 -11.46 11.17
CA VAL A 105 17.34 -11.69 9.92
C VAL A 105 18.85 -11.63 10.18
N LYS A 106 19.31 -10.60 10.90
CA LYS A 106 20.73 -10.44 11.26
C LYS A 106 21.22 -11.60 12.12
N ALA A 107 20.46 -12.01 13.13
CA ALA A 107 20.80 -13.15 13.99
C ALA A 107 20.89 -14.46 13.20
N TYR A 108 19.96 -14.70 12.27
CA TYR A 108 20.01 -15.84 11.37
C TYR A 108 21.30 -15.85 10.53
N LEU A 109 21.61 -14.74 9.86
CA LEU A 109 22.80 -14.62 9.02
C LEU A 109 24.09 -14.80 9.83
N LEU A 110 24.21 -14.13 10.99
CA LEU A 110 25.38 -14.28 11.86
C LEU A 110 25.52 -15.72 12.39
N GLY A 111 24.42 -16.38 12.73
CA GLY A 111 24.43 -17.79 13.13
C GLY A 111 24.96 -18.73 12.05
N LYS A 112 24.73 -18.42 10.76
CA LYS A 112 25.33 -19.15 9.63
C LYS A 112 26.79 -18.78 9.43
N PHE A 113 27.11 -17.49 9.51
CA PHE A 113 28.47 -16.96 9.39
C PHE A 113 29.44 -17.59 10.40
N TRP A 114 29.05 -17.74 11.67
CA TRP A 114 29.91 -18.33 12.69
C TRP A 114 30.16 -19.83 12.49
N ARG A 115 29.36 -20.52 11.68
CA ARG A 115 29.56 -21.93 11.32
C ARG A 115 30.39 -22.09 10.06
N ASP A 116 30.15 -21.23 9.07
CA ASP A 116 30.87 -21.21 7.79
C ASP A 116 30.93 -19.77 7.27
N GLN A 117 31.99 -19.06 7.63
CA GLN A 117 32.18 -17.66 7.29
C GLN A 117 32.32 -17.47 5.77
N ALA A 118 33.20 -18.24 5.13
CA ALA A 118 33.51 -18.10 3.71
C ALA A 118 32.29 -18.47 2.84
N GLY A 119 31.63 -19.59 3.13
CA GLY A 119 30.46 -20.05 2.38
C GLY A 119 29.25 -19.17 2.60
N THR A 120 29.01 -18.66 3.82
CA THR A 120 27.90 -17.74 4.08
C THR A 120 28.08 -16.41 3.36
N MET A 121 29.26 -15.80 3.43
CA MET A 121 29.53 -14.54 2.72
C MET A 121 29.43 -14.73 1.20
N LYS A 122 29.97 -15.83 0.67
CA LYS A 122 29.85 -16.18 -0.75
C LYS A 122 28.38 -16.37 -1.15
N CYS A 123 27.58 -17.06 -0.34
CA CYS A 123 26.15 -17.25 -0.59
C CYS A 123 25.40 -15.92 -0.69
N VAL A 124 25.62 -15.00 0.26
CA VAL A 124 25.03 -13.65 0.25
C VAL A 124 25.48 -12.87 -0.98
N TYR A 125 26.78 -12.88 -1.27
CA TYR A 125 27.33 -12.24 -2.44
C TYR A 125 26.63 -12.76 -3.71
N ASP A 126 26.71 -14.06 -3.98
CA ASP A 126 26.21 -14.70 -5.20
C ASP A 126 24.71 -14.53 -5.41
N ASN A 127 23.91 -14.74 -4.37
CA ASN A 127 22.46 -14.84 -4.52
C ASN A 127 21.73 -13.51 -4.43
N ILE A 128 22.24 -12.55 -3.65
CA ILE A 128 21.52 -11.29 -3.42
C ILE A 128 22.33 -10.02 -3.64
N GLY A 129 23.67 -10.07 -3.70
CA GLY A 129 24.48 -8.86 -3.78
C GLY A 129 24.13 -7.95 -4.98
N HIS A 130 23.78 -8.50 -6.15
CA HIS A 130 23.44 -7.71 -7.33
C HIS A 130 22.11 -6.94 -7.18
N TYR A 131 21.24 -7.33 -6.25
CA TYR A 131 20.05 -6.55 -5.92
C TYR A 131 20.36 -5.33 -5.06
N PHE A 132 21.53 -5.24 -4.43
CA PHE A 132 21.87 -4.12 -3.55
C PHE A 132 22.99 -3.23 -4.08
N TYR A 133 23.76 -3.76 -5.02
CA TYR A 133 24.89 -3.12 -5.70
C TYR A 133 24.67 -3.21 -7.21
N THR A 134 24.22 -2.10 -7.79
CA THR A 134 23.46 -2.12 -9.06
C THR A 134 24.25 -1.76 -10.31
N ASN A 135 25.55 -1.49 -10.21
CA ASN A 135 26.38 -1.05 -11.35
C ASN A 135 25.76 0.14 -12.11
N GLY A 136 25.45 1.22 -11.41
CA GLY A 136 24.81 2.41 -11.95
C GLY A 136 23.29 2.33 -12.11
N GLY A 137 22.72 1.12 -12.05
CA GLY A 137 21.27 0.91 -12.18
C GLY A 137 20.47 1.58 -11.06
N SER A 138 19.28 2.06 -11.40
CA SER A 138 18.32 2.56 -10.42
C SER A 138 17.54 1.42 -9.76
N GLY A 139 16.82 1.75 -8.70
CA GLY A 139 15.96 0.79 -8.02
C GLY A 139 15.68 1.20 -6.58
N PHE A 140 14.63 0.62 -6.03
CA PHE A 140 14.21 0.91 -4.67
C PHE A 140 14.82 -0.06 -3.67
N GLY A 141 15.21 0.44 -2.50
CA GLY A 141 15.84 -0.36 -1.46
C GLY A 141 17.29 -0.77 -1.76
N ARG A 142 17.97 -0.07 -2.67
CA ARG A 142 19.38 -0.36 -3.04
C ARG A 142 20.34 0.25 -2.00
N ILE A 143 21.45 -0.44 -1.75
CA ILE A 143 22.50 0.05 -0.84
C ILE A 143 23.44 1.01 -1.56
N SER A 144 23.89 0.64 -2.76
CA SER A 144 24.87 1.42 -3.51
C SER A 144 24.69 1.26 -5.02
N LYS A 145 25.12 2.28 -5.77
CA LYS A 145 25.24 2.23 -7.24
C LYS A 145 26.55 1.59 -7.72
N ALA A 146 27.47 1.25 -6.82
CA ALA A 146 28.70 0.54 -7.18
C ALA A 146 28.40 -0.81 -7.85
N ASP A 147 29.30 -1.28 -8.72
CA ASP A 147 29.21 -2.63 -9.29
C ASP A 147 29.64 -3.65 -8.22
N LYS A 148 28.76 -4.61 -7.94
CA LYS A 148 29.05 -5.77 -7.10
C LYS A 148 30.36 -6.46 -7.52
N LYS A 149 30.65 -6.55 -8.83
CA LYS A 149 31.85 -7.23 -9.36
C LYS A 149 33.16 -6.57 -8.91
N GLY A 150 33.14 -5.28 -8.60
CA GLY A 150 34.28 -4.56 -8.04
C GLY A 150 34.42 -4.70 -6.53
N MET A 151 33.59 -5.51 -5.87
CA MET A 151 33.54 -5.66 -4.42
C MET A 151 33.90 -7.08 -3.99
N THR A 152 34.55 -7.18 -2.84
CA THR A 152 34.81 -8.46 -2.16
C THR A 152 33.53 -9.00 -1.50
N HIS A 153 33.50 -10.31 -1.23
CA HIS A 153 32.42 -10.93 -0.45
C HIS A 153 32.23 -10.25 0.91
N GLN A 154 33.33 -9.86 1.58
CA GLN A 154 33.30 -9.19 2.88
C GLN A 154 32.67 -7.80 2.79
N GLN A 155 32.95 -7.02 1.75
CA GLN A 155 32.35 -5.70 1.58
C GLN A 155 30.83 -5.78 1.37
N VAL A 156 30.37 -6.71 0.52
CA VAL A 156 28.92 -6.92 0.31
C VAL A 156 28.25 -7.43 1.59
N TRP A 157 28.86 -8.40 2.27
CA TRP A 157 28.38 -8.90 3.56
C TRP A 157 28.23 -7.78 4.60
N THR A 158 29.29 -6.98 4.80
CA THR A 158 29.31 -5.88 5.77
C THR A 158 28.24 -4.86 5.44
N GLY A 159 28.08 -4.48 4.16
CA GLY A 159 27.04 -3.56 3.75
C GLY A 159 25.62 -4.07 4.06
N ILE A 160 25.35 -5.36 3.87
CA ILE A 160 24.04 -5.96 4.21
C ILE A 160 23.81 -5.95 5.73
N ILE A 161 24.80 -6.39 6.52
CA ILE A 161 24.68 -6.46 7.99
C ILE A 161 24.54 -5.08 8.63
N ASP A 162 25.28 -4.09 8.11
CA ASP A 162 25.17 -2.70 8.55
C ASP A 162 23.83 -2.10 8.17
N THR A 163 23.34 -2.37 6.95
CA THR A 163 22.05 -1.88 6.51
C THR A 163 20.91 -2.45 7.36
N LEU A 164 20.98 -3.71 7.79
CA LEU A 164 20.01 -4.28 8.74
C LEU A 164 19.96 -3.55 10.10
N ALA A 165 21.01 -2.82 10.48
CA ALA A 165 21.06 -2.06 11.73
C ALA A 165 20.57 -0.61 11.57
N LYS A 166 20.94 0.07 10.47
CA LYS A 166 20.74 1.52 10.30
C LYS A 166 20.19 1.97 8.95
N GLY A 167 19.83 1.02 8.09
CA GLY A 167 19.33 1.29 6.74
C GLY A 167 18.01 2.04 6.75
N ARG A 168 17.69 2.67 5.62
CA ARG A 168 16.37 3.24 5.38
C ARG A 168 15.31 2.14 5.27
N LEU A 169 14.04 2.50 5.45
CA LEU A 169 12.96 1.49 5.44
C LEU A 169 12.94 0.68 4.14
N ASP A 170 13.07 1.34 2.98
CA ASP A 170 13.09 0.67 1.68
C ASP A 170 14.21 -0.38 1.57
N GLN A 171 15.38 -0.08 2.12
CA GLN A 171 16.53 -0.99 2.11
C GLN A 171 16.31 -2.18 3.05
N LEU A 172 15.76 -1.93 4.25
CA LEU A 172 15.45 -2.98 5.22
C LEU A 172 14.44 -3.97 4.64
N MET A 173 13.34 -3.47 4.07
CA MET A 173 12.31 -4.31 3.47
C MET A 173 12.87 -5.09 2.27
N ALA A 174 13.69 -4.47 1.43
CA ALA A 174 14.35 -5.18 0.33
C ALA A 174 15.26 -6.32 0.82
N ILE A 175 16.01 -6.12 1.92
CA ILE A 175 16.85 -7.19 2.53
C ILE A 175 15.98 -8.30 3.12
N HIS A 176 14.87 -7.97 3.80
CA HIS A 176 13.96 -8.96 4.35
C HIS A 176 13.40 -9.89 3.25
N ASP A 177 12.94 -9.32 2.13
CA ASP A 177 12.49 -10.10 0.96
C ASP A 177 13.62 -10.98 0.41
N ALA A 178 14.77 -10.37 0.14
CA ALA A 178 15.89 -11.05 -0.51
C ALA A 178 16.43 -12.21 0.35
N VAL A 179 16.59 -12.00 1.67
CA VAL A 179 17.08 -13.05 2.57
C VAL A 179 16.08 -14.20 2.66
N GLY A 180 14.80 -13.90 2.92
CA GLY A 180 13.77 -14.94 3.02
C GLY A 180 13.62 -15.75 1.74
N ARG A 181 13.63 -15.10 0.58
CA ARG A 181 13.36 -15.77 -0.71
C ARG A 181 14.59 -16.40 -1.36
N LYS A 182 15.80 -15.86 -1.14
CA LYS A 182 17.01 -16.26 -1.90
C LYS A 182 18.15 -16.80 -1.05
N ILE A 183 18.21 -16.49 0.23
CA ILE A 183 19.27 -16.98 1.12
C ILE A 183 18.78 -18.13 1.98
N LEU A 184 17.60 -17.98 2.60
CA LEU A 184 17.02 -19.00 3.47
C LEU A 184 16.86 -20.38 2.80
N PRO A 185 16.43 -20.51 1.54
CA PRO A 185 16.35 -21.82 0.88
C PRO A 185 17.71 -22.48 0.65
N VAL A 186 18.77 -21.68 0.50
CA VAL A 186 20.13 -22.18 0.23
C VAL A 186 20.84 -22.57 1.52
N LEU A 187 20.78 -21.70 2.54
CA LEU A 187 21.45 -21.93 3.81
C LEU A 187 20.62 -22.78 4.79
N GLY A 188 19.31 -22.91 4.56
CA GLY A 188 18.39 -23.71 5.37
C GLY A 188 18.29 -23.26 6.83
N GLY A 189 17.78 -24.16 7.69
CA GLY A 189 17.64 -23.97 9.14
C GLY A 189 16.18 -23.81 9.59
N PRO A 190 15.92 -23.70 10.90
CA PRO A 190 14.56 -23.77 11.45
C PRO A 190 13.59 -22.71 10.89
N ALA A 191 14.09 -21.53 10.56
CA ALA A 191 13.28 -20.47 9.96
C ALA A 191 12.65 -20.88 8.61
N LEU A 192 13.25 -21.83 7.88
CA LEU A 192 12.75 -22.30 6.59
C LEU A 192 11.41 -23.04 6.73
N GLU A 193 11.22 -23.77 7.83
CA GLU A 193 9.97 -24.47 8.11
C GLU A 193 8.82 -23.48 8.27
N THR A 194 8.98 -22.46 9.13
CA THR A 194 7.98 -21.39 9.29
C THR A 194 7.75 -20.62 8.00
N TYR A 195 8.82 -20.31 7.25
CA TYR A 195 8.71 -19.61 5.97
C TYR A 195 7.86 -20.41 4.97
N ASN A 196 8.15 -21.70 4.81
CA ASN A 196 7.44 -22.59 3.89
C ASN A 196 6.00 -22.89 4.34
N HIS A 197 5.73 -22.93 5.66
CA HIS A 197 4.37 -23.07 6.18
C HIS A 197 3.46 -21.95 5.70
N TRP A 198 3.96 -20.71 5.69
CA TRP A 198 3.17 -19.55 5.27
C TRP A 198 3.09 -19.35 3.75
N GLY A 199 4.06 -19.85 2.98
CA GLY A 199 4.15 -19.69 1.53
C GLY A 199 2.84 -19.93 0.77
N PRO A 200 2.22 -21.12 0.88
CA PRO A 200 0.95 -21.43 0.18
C PRO A 200 -0.22 -20.51 0.55
N MET A 201 -0.19 -19.85 1.71
CA MET A 201 -1.25 -18.94 2.14
C MET A 201 -1.05 -17.54 1.55
N VAL A 202 0.16 -16.99 1.63
CA VAL A 202 0.42 -15.57 1.30
C VAL A 202 1.06 -15.33 -0.06
N ARG A 203 1.55 -16.39 -0.72
CA ARG A 203 2.12 -16.33 -2.07
C ARG A 203 1.73 -17.58 -2.85
N GLN A 204 0.46 -17.64 -3.21
CA GLN A 204 -0.13 -18.75 -3.94
C GLN A 204 0.45 -18.85 -5.36
N ASP A 205 0.49 -20.07 -5.90
CA ASP A 205 1.13 -20.36 -7.19
C ASP A 205 0.61 -19.51 -8.35
N TRP A 206 -0.68 -19.12 -8.31
CA TRP A 206 -1.29 -18.29 -9.35
C TRP A 206 -0.72 -16.86 -9.42
N PHE A 207 -0.04 -16.37 -8.38
CA PHE A 207 0.58 -15.04 -8.37
C PHE A 207 1.70 -14.94 -9.43
N ASP A 208 2.41 -16.04 -9.64
CA ASP A 208 3.53 -16.13 -10.58
C ASP A 208 3.09 -16.68 -11.97
N ASP A 209 1.87 -17.25 -12.08
CA ASP A 209 1.28 -17.65 -13.37
C ASP A 209 0.84 -16.41 -14.17
N LYS A 210 1.56 -16.14 -15.28
CA LYS A 210 1.31 -15.00 -16.18
C LYS A 210 -0.13 -14.96 -16.72
N LYS A 211 -0.78 -16.11 -16.92
CA LYS A 211 -2.15 -16.19 -17.46
C LYS A 211 -3.22 -15.94 -16.41
N ARG A 212 -2.95 -16.20 -15.12
CA ARG A 212 -3.93 -16.11 -14.03
C ARG A 212 -3.80 -14.84 -13.21
N ARG A 213 -2.57 -14.34 -13.01
CA ARG A 213 -2.26 -13.22 -12.11
C ARG A 213 -2.95 -11.89 -12.45
N GLY A 214 -3.47 -11.74 -13.67
CA GLY A 214 -4.31 -10.61 -14.08
C GLY A 214 -3.58 -9.28 -14.37
N ARG A 215 -2.29 -9.36 -14.76
CA ARG A 215 -1.52 -8.19 -15.21
C ARG A 215 -0.69 -8.48 -16.45
N VAL A 216 -0.59 -7.47 -17.31
CA VAL A 216 0.36 -7.40 -18.43
C VAL A 216 1.23 -6.15 -18.30
N ASN A 217 2.33 -6.10 -19.06
CA ASN A 217 3.13 -4.89 -19.14
C ASN A 217 2.33 -3.80 -19.89
N GLN A 218 2.55 -2.55 -19.50
CA GLN A 218 2.13 -1.42 -20.31
C GLN A 218 2.82 -1.47 -21.68
N PRO A 219 2.18 -0.96 -22.76
CA PRO A 219 2.81 -0.88 -24.08
C PRO A 219 4.08 -0.01 -24.07
N ASP A 220 4.00 1.11 -23.36
CA ASP A 220 5.10 2.06 -23.25
C ASP A 220 6.03 1.70 -22.09
N PRO A 221 7.37 1.77 -22.29
CA PRO A 221 8.32 1.56 -21.21
C PRO A 221 8.16 2.61 -20.11
N ALA A 222 7.90 2.14 -18.89
CA ALA A 222 7.87 2.98 -17.71
C ALA A 222 9.24 3.65 -17.47
N GLN A 223 9.19 4.92 -17.09
CA GLN A 223 10.37 5.73 -16.83
C GLN A 223 10.73 5.75 -15.35
N GLU A 224 12.01 5.97 -15.06
CA GLU A 224 12.47 6.16 -13.70
C GLU A 224 11.96 7.49 -13.12
N THR A 225 11.52 7.46 -11.87
CA THR A 225 11.05 8.66 -11.19
C THR A 225 11.31 8.61 -9.69
N THR A 226 11.47 9.79 -9.09
CA THR A 226 11.50 10.01 -7.64
C THR A 226 10.10 10.24 -7.06
N THR A 227 9.07 10.40 -7.89
CA THR A 227 7.70 10.60 -7.42
C THR A 227 7.29 9.48 -6.45
N GLY A 228 6.86 9.88 -5.25
CA GLY A 228 6.33 8.96 -4.26
C GLY A 228 4.95 8.44 -4.61
N GLY A 229 4.58 7.31 -4.02
CA GLY A 229 3.23 6.79 -4.16
C GLY A 229 2.88 6.32 -5.58
N ILE A 230 1.58 6.32 -5.83
CA ILE A 230 0.93 5.85 -7.05
C ILE A 230 0.24 6.99 -7.82
N VAL A 231 0.53 8.26 -7.48
CA VAL A 231 -0.03 9.44 -8.16
C VAL A 231 0.43 9.53 -9.61
N SER A 232 -0.43 10.09 -10.46
CA SER A 232 -0.13 10.35 -11.87
C SER A 232 0.71 11.61 -12.09
N GLN A 233 0.70 12.55 -11.14
CA GLN A 233 1.39 13.84 -11.23
C GLN A 233 2.35 14.03 -10.04
N SER A 234 3.50 14.65 -10.32
CA SER A 234 4.46 15.08 -9.29
C SER A 234 3.89 16.25 -8.46
N GLY A 235 4.43 16.47 -7.26
CA GLY A 235 4.05 17.59 -6.40
C GLY A 235 2.84 17.34 -5.49
N VAL A 236 2.07 16.26 -5.71
CA VAL A 236 0.97 15.87 -4.80
C VAL A 236 1.50 15.24 -3.51
N VAL A 237 2.59 14.48 -3.62
CA VAL A 237 3.28 13.82 -2.52
C VAL A 237 4.78 14.08 -2.59
N SER A 238 5.46 13.94 -1.46
CA SER A 238 6.91 14.06 -1.39
C SER A 238 7.61 13.00 -2.24
N ASP A 239 8.76 13.38 -2.80
CA ASP A 239 9.65 12.47 -3.49
C ASP A 239 10.23 11.41 -2.55
N VAL A 240 10.61 10.26 -3.13
CA VAL A 240 11.36 9.22 -2.44
C VAL A 240 12.85 9.35 -2.73
N ALA A 241 13.67 8.78 -1.85
CA ALA A 241 15.12 8.90 -1.90
C ALA A 241 15.80 8.27 -3.14
N GLN A 242 15.14 7.35 -3.84
CA GLN A 242 15.73 6.62 -4.97
C GLN A 242 14.80 6.64 -6.17
N ALA A 243 15.32 7.11 -7.30
CA ALA A 243 14.68 6.94 -8.60
C ALA A 243 14.49 5.44 -8.89
N ARG A 244 13.32 5.11 -9.43
CA ARG A 244 12.92 3.73 -9.75
C ARG A 244 11.84 3.74 -10.81
N VAL A 245 11.70 2.62 -11.51
CA VAL A 245 10.47 2.32 -12.26
C VAL A 245 9.37 1.94 -11.26
N ARG A 246 8.23 2.62 -11.33
CA ARG A 246 7.07 2.31 -10.48
C ARG A 246 6.26 1.18 -11.11
N GLY A 247 5.74 0.27 -10.28
CA GLY A 247 4.90 -0.83 -10.75
C GLY A 247 3.61 -0.33 -11.41
N VAL A 248 3.04 0.76 -10.89
CA VAL A 248 1.83 1.39 -11.46
C VAL A 248 2.02 2.01 -12.83
N ASP A 249 3.27 2.30 -13.21
CA ASP A 249 3.62 2.81 -14.54
C ASP A 249 4.02 1.67 -15.49
N ALA A 250 4.43 0.51 -14.96
CA ALA A 250 4.94 -0.61 -15.73
C ALA A 250 3.86 -1.65 -16.08
N PHE A 251 2.77 -1.71 -15.33
CA PHE A 251 1.75 -2.74 -15.47
C PHE A 251 0.36 -2.16 -15.68
N MET A 252 -0.47 -2.94 -16.38
CA MET A 252 -1.90 -2.70 -16.52
C MET A 252 -2.69 -4.00 -16.31
N ARG A 253 -3.98 -3.85 -16.02
CA ARG A 253 -4.87 -4.98 -15.77
C ARG A 253 -5.03 -5.83 -17.02
N ASP A 254 -4.92 -7.14 -16.87
CA ASP A 254 -5.26 -8.11 -17.91
C ASP A 254 -6.72 -8.55 -17.78
N VAL A 255 -7.59 -7.97 -18.61
CA VAL A 255 -9.01 -8.32 -18.66
C VAL A 255 -9.26 -9.65 -19.39
N LYS A 256 -8.24 -10.26 -20.00
CA LYS A 256 -8.32 -11.54 -20.72
C LYS A 256 -7.69 -12.70 -19.94
N ARG A 257 -7.41 -12.49 -18.63
CA ARG A 257 -6.81 -13.52 -17.78
C ARG A 257 -7.64 -14.80 -17.76
N THR A 258 -6.97 -15.93 -17.58
CA THR A 258 -7.64 -17.19 -17.27
C THR A 258 -8.33 -17.08 -15.91
N SER A 259 -9.56 -17.58 -15.83
CA SER A 259 -10.34 -17.59 -14.59
C SER A 259 -9.64 -18.42 -13.53
N ASP A 260 -9.60 -17.88 -12.31
CA ASP A 260 -9.11 -18.54 -11.10
C ASP A 260 -9.98 -18.00 -9.96
N PRO A 261 -10.64 -18.85 -9.16
CA PRO A 261 -11.64 -18.39 -8.18
C PRO A 261 -11.08 -17.34 -7.20
N GLN A 262 -9.86 -17.53 -6.71
CA GLN A 262 -9.27 -16.62 -5.73
C GLN A 262 -8.80 -15.32 -6.36
N ALA A 263 -8.34 -15.38 -7.62
CA ALA A 263 -8.10 -14.18 -8.39
C ALA A 263 -9.42 -13.43 -8.68
N ASN A 264 -10.50 -14.15 -8.99
CA ASN A 264 -11.82 -13.55 -9.23
C ASN A 264 -12.29 -12.76 -8.02
N ASP A 265 -12.28 -13.35 -6.82
CA ASP A 265 -12.69 -12.66 -5.58
C ASP A 265 -11.92 -11.35 -5.37
N TYR A 266 -10.61 -11.38 -5.59
CA TYR A 266 -9.75 -10.19 -5.51
C TYR A 266 -10.12 -9.11 -6.54
N TYR A 267 -10.34 -9.50 -7.79
CA TYR A 267 -10.67 -8.57 -8.87
C TYR A 267 -12.10 -8.03 -8.76
N ASP A 268 -13.03 -8.81 -8.21
CA ASP A 268 -14.40 -8.41 -7.96
C ASP A 268 -14.46 -7.34 -6.85
N ASP A 269 -13.62 -7.47 -5.81
CA ASP A 269 -13.45 -6.44 -4.79
C ASP A 269 -12.91 -5.12 -5.38
N LEU A 270 -11.92 -5.21 -6.29
CA LEU A 270 -11.37 -4.05 -6.97
C LEU A 270 -12.45 -3.27 -7.72
N ASP A 271 -13.26 -3.99 -8.51
CA ASP A 271 -14.28 -3.40 -9.37
C ASP A 271 -15.45 -2.86 -8.57
N THR A 272 -15.99 -3.68 -7.66
CA THR A 272 -17.16 -3.35 -6.84
C THR A 272 -16.94 -2.10 -6.01
N ARG A 273 -15.72 -1.87 -5.55
CA ARG A 273 -15.40 -0.79 -4.61
C ARG A 273 -14.62 0.35 -5.24
N ASN A 274 -14.43 0.31 -6.57
CA ASN A 274 -13.69 1.30 -7.34
C ASN A 274 -12.28 1.53 -6.76
N LEU A 275 -11.62 0.43 -6.40
CA LEU A 275 -10.27 0.43 -5.85
C LEU A 275 -9.24 0.56 -6.97
N LEU A 276 -7.99 0.75 -6.57
CA LEU A 276 -6.88 0.99 -7.49
C LEU A 276 -6.19 -0.32 -7.82
N PHE A 277 -6.08 -0.60 -9.11
CA PHE A 277 -5.11 -1.53 -9.64
C PHE A 277 -3.77 -0.81 -9.78
N GLY A 278 -2.72 -1.35 -9.17
CA GLY A 278 -1.35 -0.90 -9.33
C GLY A 278 -0.57 -1.86 -10.22
N ALA A 279 -0.30 -3.05 -9.70
CA ALA A 279 0.44 -4.08 -10.40
C ALA A 279 -0.12 -5.49 -10.18
N GLY A 280 -1.38 -5.64 -9.78
CA GLY A 280 -1.96 -6.91 -9.36
C GLY A 280 -1.56 -7.31 -7.93
N ILE A 281 -2.13 -8.41 -7.42
CA ILE A 281 -1.93 -8.86 -6.04
C ILE A 281 -0.44 -8.98 -5.68
N SER A 282 -0.07 -8.54 -4.46
CA SER A 282 1.33 -8.34 -4.12
C SER A 282 2.03 -9.60 -3.59
N GLY A 283 2.70 -10.34 -4.47
CA GLY A 283 3.58 -11.45 -4.05
C GLY A 283 4.74 -11.01 -3.16
N THR A 284 5.22 -9.77 -3.31
CA THR A 284 6.27 -9.20 -2.44
C THR A 284 5.76 -8.96 -1.03
N THR A 285 4.47 -8.59 -0.86
CA THR A 285 3.84 -8.55 0.46
C THR A 285 3.90 -9.94 1.11
N GLY A 286 3.58 -10.99 0.35
CA GLY A 286 3.62 -12.36 0.86
C GLY A 286 5.01 -12.82 1.31
N THR A 287 6.07 -12.49 0.57
CA THR A 287 7.44 -12.87 0.95
C THR A 287 7.95 -12.05 2.15
N LEU A 288 7.57 -10.77 2.24
CA LEU A 288 7.86 -9.93 3.40
C LEU A 288 7.17 -10.45 4.67
N LEU A 289 5.91 -10.90 4.57
CA LEU A 289 5.19 -11.49 5.69
C LEU A 289 5.77 -12.86 6.11
N GLN A 290 6.15 -13.71 5.15
CA GLN A 290 6.88 -14.95 5.45
C GLN A 290 8.18 -14.65 6.20
N ALA A 291 8.95 -13.66 5.76
CA ALA A 291 10.16 -13.23 6.46
C ALA A 291 9.87 -12.70 7.88
N ALA A 292 8.80 -11.91 8.04
CA ALA A 292 8.41 -11.37 9.34
C ALA A 292 8.06 -12.47 10.35
N LEU A 293 7.33 -13.49 9.90
CA LEU A 293 6.90 -14.61 10.74
C LEU A 293 8.06 -15.57 11.03
N ALA A 294 8.91 -15.85 10.05
CA ALA A 294 10.05 -16.75 10.19
C ALA A 294 11.20 -16.16 11.04
N PHE A 295 11.54 -14.89 10.83
CA PHE A 295 12.69 -14.25 11.48
C PHE A 295 12.29 -13.38 12.66
N GLY A 296 11.25 -12.55 12.50
CA GLY A 296 10.80 -11.64 13.53
C GLY A 296 9.86 -12.28 14.54
N LYS A 297 9.22 -13.42 14.23
CA LYS A 297 8.22 -14.08 15.08
C LYS A 297 7.20 -13.07 15.62
N LEU A 298 6.66 -12.25 14.71
CA LEU A 298 5.66 -11.25 15.06
C LEU A 298 4.38 -11.97 15.50
N SER A 299 4.03 -11.83 16.78
CA SER A 299 2.95 -12.60 17.42
C SER A 299 1.77 -11.74 17.88
N SER A 300 1.93 -10.43 17.97
CA SER A 300 0.85 -9.52 18.34
C SER A 300 0.23 -8.86 17.11
N SER A 301 -1.08 -8.58 17.20
CA SER A 301 -1.83 -7.88 16.15
C SER A 301 -1.21 -6.51 15.83
N GLU A 302 -0.77 -5.76 16.85
CA GLU A 302 -0.12 -4.47 16.65
C GLU A 302 1.21 -4.59 15.89
N GLN A 303 2.11 -5.50 16.28
CA GLN A 303 3.38 -5.68 15.55
C GLN A 303 3.15 -6.08 14.09
N LEU A 304 2.14 -6.91 13.84
CA LEU A 304 1.79 -7.29 12.48
C LEU A 304 1.25 -6.10 11.67
N LYS A 305 0.38 -5.26 12.26
CA LYS A 305 -0.12 -4.03 11.63
C LYS A 305 1.00 -3.01 11.37
N GLN A 306 1.94 -2.85 12.31
CA GLN A 306 3.12 -2.00 12.14
C GLN A 306 4.01 -2.49 10.99
N TYR A 307 4.26 -3.81 10.91
CA TYR A 307 5.04 -4.37 9.83
C TYR A 307 4.32 -4.27 8.48
N VAL A 308 3.00 -4.47 8.43
CA VAL A 308 2.20 -4.28 7.22
C VAL A 308 2.19 -2.80 6.81
N MET A 309 2.11 -1.86 7.75
CA MET A 309 2.31 -0.44 7.44
C MET A 309 3.70 -0.17 6.86
N ALA A 310 4.73 -0.88 7.31
CA ALA A 310 6.07 -0.82 6.73
C ALA A 310 6.10 -1.35 5.28
N ILE A 311 5.39 -2.44 5.01
CA ILE A 311 5.20 -2.98 3.65
C ILE A 311 4.47 -1.95 2.78
N VAL A 312 3.44 -1.28 3.30
CA VAL A 312 2.76 -0.19 2.60
C VAL A 312 3.70 0.97 2.30
N GLY A 313 4.56 1.36 3.25
CA GLY A 313 5.60 2.36 3.00
C GLY A 313 6.51 1.96 1.84
N TYR A 314 6.99 0.71 1.85
CA TYR A 314 7.88 0.19 0.81
C TYR A 314 7.20 0.04 -0.56
N LEU A 315 6.00 -0.56 -0.62
CA LEU A 315 5.36 -0.93 -1.88
C LEU A 315 4.41 0.14 -2.40
N VAL A 316 3.59 0.74 -1.55
CA VAL A 316 2.66 1.80 -1.95
C VAL A 316 3.40 3.13 -2.02
N GLY A 317 4.16 3.50 -0.99
CA GLY A 317 5.05 4.68 -1.03
C GLY A 317 6.09 4.58 -2.14
N GLY A 318 6.56 3.36 -2.42
CA GLY A 318 7.41 3.04 -3.57
C GLY A 318 6.70 2.96 -4.93
N GLY A 319 5.38 3.17 -5.02
CA GLY A 319 4.65 3.14 -6.29
C GLY A 319 4.62 1.78 -6.99
N MET A 320 4.93 0.70 -6.29
CA MET A 320 4.95 -0.66 -6.82
C MET A 320 3.58 -1.33 -6.80
N HIS A 321 2.77 -1.02 -5.79
CA HIS A 321 1.45 -1.61 -5.58
C HIS A 321 0.45 -0.61 -5.00
N SER A 322 -0.84 -0.92 -5.12
CA SER A 322 -1.89 -0.22 -4.37
C SER A 322 -2.02 -0.73 -2.93
N TYR A 323 -2.75 0.01 -2.10
CA TYR A 323 -3.04 -0.42 -0.72
C TYR A 323 -3.81 -1.75 -0.69
N HIS A 324 -4.82 -1.91 -1.54
CA HIS A 324 -5.61 -3.14 -1.59
C HIS A 324 -4.77 -4.36 -2.02
N GLU A 325 -3.85 -4.18 -2.98
CA GLU A 325 -2.92 -5.24 -3.41
C GLU A 325 -2.03 -5.77 -2.28
N THR A 326 -1.70 -4.90 -1.32
CA THR A 326 -0.94 -5.26 -0.11
C THR A 326 -1.88 -5.89 0.92
N MET A 327 -3.01 -5.26 1.19
CA MET A 327 -3.90 -5.65 2.28
C MET A 327 -4.65 -6.97 2.03
N ALA A 328 -4.99 -7.27 0.78
CA ALA A 328 -5.58 -8.56 0.40
C ALA A 328 -4.67 -9.76 0.76
N VAL A 329 -3.35 -9.54 0.82
CA VAL A 329 -2.39 -10.54 1.27
C VAL A 329 -2.22 -10.50 2.79
N ALA A 330 -2.14 -9.31 3.38
CA ALA A 330 -2.02 -9.14 4.83
C ALA A 330 -3.20 -9.74 5.63
N GLN A 331 -4.41 -9.72 5.04
CA GLN A 331 -5.57 -10.33 5.67
C GLN A 331 -5.40 -11.84 5.90
N LYS A 332 -4.64 -12.52 5.03
CA LYS A 332 -4.38 -13.96 5.12
C LYS A 332 -3.51 -14.37 6.31
N VAL A 333 -2.86 -13.41 6.97
CA VAL A 333 -2.09 -13.62 8.21
C VAL A 333 -2.76 -13.01 9.43
N GLY A 334 -4.05 -12.67 9.33
CA GLY A 334 -4.86 -12.19 10.46
C GLY A 334 -4.86 -10.68 10.66
N VAL A 335 -4.37 -9.87 9.72
CA VAL A 335 -4.59 -8.42 9.77
C VAL A 335 -6.03 -8.12 9.39
N GLU A 336 -6.78 -7.50 10.30
CA GLU A 336 -8.13 -7.07 10.00
C GLU A 336 -8.15 -6.08 8.85
N TYR A 337 -8.79 -6.47 7.76
CA TYR A 337 -8.96 -5.65 6.57
C TYR A 337 -10.36 -5.82 6.02
N VAL A 338 -11.00 -4.70 5.71
CA VAL A 338 -12.22 -4.67 4.91
C VAL A 338 -11.85 -4.00 3.60
N PRO A 339 -12.08 -4.64 2.45
CA PRO A 339 -11.76 -4.07 1.14
C PRO A 339 -12.21 -2.62 1.00
N GLY A 340 -11.26 -1.74 0.69
CA GLY A 340 -11.44 -0.29 0.58
C GLY A 340 -11.34 0.53 1.87
N GLY A 341 -11.40 -0.10 3.05
CA GLY A 341 -11.25 0.55 4.35
C GLY A 341 -9.80 0.59 4.85
N TYR A 342 -9.51 1.49 5.79
CA TYR A 342 -8.16 1.67 6.36
C TYR A 342 -8.12 1.42 7.87
N LEU A 343 -9.09 1.95 8.63
CA LEU A 343 -8.98 2.08 10.09
C LEU A 343 -8.63 0.76 10.81
N LYS A 344 -9.24 -0.36 10.42
CA LYS A 344 -9.03 -1.66 11.09
C LYS A 344 -7.62 -2.23 10.89
N SER A 345 -7.00 -1.92 9.75
CA SER A 345 -5.68 -2.43 9.39
C SER A 345 -4.53 -1.55 9.88
N LEU A 346 -4.82 -0.36 10.40
CA LEU A 346 -3.79 0.56 10.88
C LEU A 346 -3.35 0.22 12.31
N PRO A 347 -2.04 0.38 12.61
CA PRO A 347 -1.54 0.19 13.96
C PRO A 347 -2.07 1.28 14.91
N VAL A 348 -2.31 0.92 16.17
CA VAL A 348 -2.81 1.82 17.22
C VAL A 348 -1.86 3.01 17.40
N SER A 349 -0.56 2.75 17.33
CA SER A 349 0.50 3.77 17.37
C SER A 349 0.32 4.87 16.31
N PHE A 350 -0.13 4.53 15.10
CA PHE A 350 -0.43 5.51 14.06
C PHE A 350 -1.79 6.16 14.27
N LEU A 351 -2.83 5.40 14.64
CA LEU A 351 -4.18 5.93 14.87
C LEU A 351 -4.23 7.04 15.94
N GLY A 352 -3.33 6.99 16.93
CA GLY A 352 -3.19 8.03 17.96
C GLY A 352 -2.38 9.26 17.55
N SER A 353 -1.83 9.30 16.33
CA SER A 353 -0.86 10.33 15.91
C SER A 353 -1.48 11.59 15.31
N GLN A 354 -0.69 12.67 15.27
CA GLN A 354 -1.08 13.90 14.56
C GLN A 354 -1.15 13.67 13.05
N GLU A 355 -0.25 12.86 12.49
CA GLU A 355 -0.19 12.53 11.08
C GLU A 355 -1.45 11.79 10.62
N PHE A 356 -1.94 10.82 11.42
CA PHE A 356 -3.22 10.19 11.15
C PHE A 356 -4.37 11.21 11.19
N ARG A 357 -4.41 12.09 12.19
CA ARG A 357 -5.46 13.13 12.27
C ARG A 357 -5.48 14.01 11.03
N SER A 358 -4.34 14.56 10.63
CA SER A 358 -4.22 15.41 9.43
C SER A 358 -4.53 14.66 8.13
N TRP A 359 -4.07 13.41 8.00
CA TRP A 359 -4.37 12.58 6.83
C TRP A 359 -5.85 12.20 6.74
N ASN A 360 -6.46 11.78 7.85
CA ASN A 360 -7.88 11.44 7.93
C ASN A 360 -8.78 12.67 7.73
N GLU A 361 -8.40 13.84 8.22
CA GLU A 361 -9.15 15.07 7.97
C GLU A 361 -9.19 15.43 6.47
N LYS A 362 -8.04 15.36 5.79
CA LYS A 362 -7.94 15.66 4.36
C LYS A 362 -8.68 14.64 3.48
N TYR A 363 -8.64 13.37 3.87
CA TYR A 363 -9.16 12.24 3.09
C TYR A 363 -10.27 11.47 3.82
N TYR A 364 -11.11 12.14 4.61
CA TYR A 364 -12.16 11.51 5.42
C TYR A 364 -13.10 10.64 4.59
N ASP A 365 -13.43 11.11 3.39
CA ASP A 365 -14.21 10.44 2.35
C ASP A 365 -13.62 9.09 1.92
N ILE A 366 -12.30 8.92 2.04
CA ILE A 366 -11.58 7.69 1.72
C ILE A 366 -11.23 6.88 2.96
N VAL A 367 -10.68 7.50 4.00
CA VAL A 367 -10.12 6.82 5.17
C VAL A 367 -11.23 6.30 6.08
N THR A 368 -12.19 7.16 6.40
CA THR A 368 -13.29 6.84 7.32
C THR A 368 -14.49 6.28 6.56
N LEU A 369 -14.87 6.89 5.43
CA LEU A 369 -16.04 6.43 4.69
C LEU A 369 -15.74 5.22 3.80
N GLY A 370 -14.52 5.07 3.26
CA GLY A 370 -13.91 3.80 2.82
C GLY A 370 -14.55 3.04 1.65
N GLN A 371 -15.82 3.24 1.35
CA GLN A 371 -16.63 2.24 0.67
C GLN A 371 -17.15 2.71 -0.69
N ILE A 372 -18.27 2.13 -1.09
CA ILE A 372 -19.02 2.30 -2.33
C ILE A 372 -19.71 3.67 -2.46
N HIS A 373 -19.31 4.67 -1.65
CA HIS A 373 -20.01 5.95 -1.57
C HIS A 373 -19.95 6.79 -2.86
N TRP A 374 -19.03 6.49 -3.76
CA TRP A 374 -18.96 7.09 -5.09
C TRP A 374 -20.14 6.68 -6.00
N MET A 375 -20.83 5.57 -5.68
CA MET A 375 -21.94 5.05 -6.47
C MET A 375 -23.19 5.91 -6.35
N TYR A 376 -23.40 6.57 -5.20
CA TYR A 376 -24.56 7.44 -4.95
C TYR A 376 -24.67 8.60 -5.93
N ASN A 377 -23.57 8.97 -6.60
CA ASN A 377 -23.52 10.02 -7.61
C ASN A 377 -23.24 9.49 -9.03
N SER A 378 -23.23 8.16 -9.23
CA SER A 378 -23.01 7.54 -10.53
C SER A 378 -24.36 7.23 -11.18
N GLY A 379 -24.72 7.99 -12.23
CA GLY A 379 -26.03 7.85 -12.88
C GLY A 379 -26.27 6.47 -13.54
N VAL A 380 -25.21 5.75 -13.92
CA VAL A 380 -25.25 4.36 -14.40
C VAL A 380 -23.99 3.65 -13.87
N LEU A 381 -24.15 2.51 -13.21
CA LEU A 381 -23.02 1.67 -12.81
C LEU A 381 -22.45 0.90 -14.02
N PRO A 382 -21.15 0.57 -14.05
CA PRO A 382 -20.62 -0.38 -15.02
C PRO A 382 -21.44 -1.67 -15.03
N SER A 383 -21.73 -2.20 -16.21
CA SER A 383 -22.66 -3.33 -16.40
C SER A 383 -22.28 -4.62 -15.69
N HIS A 384 -21.02 -4.78 -15.29
CA HIS A 384 -20.52 -5.94 -14.55
C HIS A 384 -20.71 -5.84 -13.03
N LEU A 385 -21.08 -4.67 -12.49
CA LEU A 385 -21.33 -4.50 -11.06
C LEU A 385 -22.77 -4.86 -10.71
N ASN A 386 -22.96 -5.54 -9.57
CA ASN A 386 -24.26 -5.97 -9.11
C ASN A 386 -25.19 -4.75 -8.88
N PRO A 387 -26.34 -4.63 -9.59
CA PRO A 387 -27.28 -3.53 -9.42
C PRO A 387 -27.81 -3.38 -7.99
N GLN A 388 -27.86 -4.47 -7.21
CA GLN A 388 -28.32 -4.47 -5.82
C GLN A 388 -27.41 -3.68 -4.87
N LEU A 389 -26.16 -3.39 -5.28
CA LEU A 389 -25.22 -2.56 -4.50
C LEU A 389 -25.66 -1.10 -4.38
N THR A 390 -26.65 -0.64 -5.15
CA THR A 390 -27.20 0.72 -5.10
C THR A 390 -28.26 0.94 -4.01
N ARG A 391 -28.69 -0.11 -3.31
CA ARG A 391 -29.83 -0.07 -2.36
C ARG A 391 -29.43 0.13 -0.88
N VAL A 392 -28.22 0.63 -0.61
CA VAL A 392 -27.69 0.81 0.77
C VAL A 392 -28.08 2.15 1.37
#